data_AF-A0A2D1UAY2-F1
#
_entry.id   AF-A0A2D1UAY2-F1
#
_cell.length_a   1.000
_cell.length_b   1.000
_cell.length_c   1.000
_cell.angle_alpha   90.00
_cell.angle_beta   90.00
_cell.angle_gamma   90.00
#
_symmetry.space_group_name_H-M   'P 1'
#
loop_
_entity.id
_entity.type
_entity.pdbx_description
1 polymer ?
#
loop_
_entity_poly.entity_id
_entity_poly.type
_entity_poly.pdbx_seq_one_letter_code
_entity_poly.pdbx_strand_id
1 'polypeptide(L)'
;MKFLNTKFAILLGVAAIRTASCKKTEYLDSDNADRPPLSAKVKLVNALSITAPINFLDFTRQINTAMIVHNASTDYMDTQYGKVQYNSTEGSNTSYKSSYVFGGSATFVQETDKASFAGPNGPIASYYHTLFAVAKRRPSKLNPGNRDSLVL
;
A
#
# COMPACT_ATOMS: atom_id res chain seq x y z
N MET A 1 12.05 2.39 69.86
CA MET A 1 12.06 2.52 68.39
C MET A 1 13.41 2.00 67.89
N LYS A 2 13.40 0.86 67.16
CA LYS A 2 14.63 0.18 66.72
C LYS A 2 15.18 0.88 65.47
N PHE A 3 16.46 1.27 65.54
CA PHE A 3 17.21 1.83 64.43
C PHE A 3 17.20 0.87 63.24
N LEU A 4 16.44 1.22 62.20
CA LEU A 4 16.44 0.50 60.94
C LEU A 4 17.82 0.73 60.30
N ASN A 5 18.64 -0.33 60.29
CA ASN A 5 20.03 -0.33 59.83
C ASN A 5 20.16 0.35 58.46
N THR A 6 20.84 1.49 58.40
CA THR A 6 21.12 2.27 57.18
C THR A 6 21.75 1.42 56.07
N LYS A 7 22.47 0.35 56.44
CA LYS A 7 23.04 -0.65 55.52
C LYS A 7 21.96 -1.47 54.77
N PHE A 8 20.83 -1.74 55.41
CA PHE A 8 19.71 -2.49 54.82
C PHE A 8 18.93 -1.63 53.80
N ALA A 9 18.81 -0.32 54.08
CA ALA A 9 18.18 0.64 53.17
C ALA A 9 19.01 0.84 51.88
N ILE A 10 20.35 0.85 51.98
CA ILE A 10 21.26 0.95 50.83
C ILE A 10 21.17 -0.30 49.95
N LEU A 11 21.09 -1.50 50.55
CA LEU A 11 20.95 -2.75 49.82
C LEU A 11 19.61 -2.82 49.05
N LEU A 12 18.50 -2.39 49.67
CA LEU A 12 17.22 -2.30 48.97
C LEU A 12 17.24 -1.25 47.85
N GLY A 13 17.91 -0.10 48.07
CA GLY A 13 18.04 0.95 47.06
C GLY A 13 18.79 0.49 45.80
N VAL A 14 19.89 -0.25 45.97
CA VAL A 14 20.67 -0.77 44.83
C VAL A 14 19.95 -1.91 44.10
N ALA A 15 19.17 -2.74 44.82
CA ALA A 15 18.34 -3.77 44.21
C ALA A 15 17.20 -3.17 43.36
N ALA A 16 16.59 -2.08 43.80
CA ALA A 16 15.54 -1.39 43.05
C ALA A 16 16.05 -0.71 41.76
N ILE A 17 17.30 -0.24 41.74
CA ILE A 17 17.92 0.35 40.53
C ILE A 17 18.18 -0.71 39.45
N ARG A 18 18.41 -1.98 39.84
CA ARG A 18 18.64 -3.07 38.89
C ARG A 18 17.37 -3.59 38.22
N THR A 19 16.22 -3.47 38.87
CA THR A 19 14.92 -3.91 38.31
C THR A 19 14.17 -2.79 37.57
N ALA A 20 14.52 -1.52 37.82
CA ALA A 20 14.00 -0.35 37.10
C ALA A 20 14.76 -0.03 35.80
N SER A 21 15.80 -0.81 35.47
CA SER A 21 16.45 -0.75 34.17
C SER A 21 15.53 -1.38 33.11
N CYS A 22 14.54 -0.64 32.64
CA CYS A 22 13.94 -0.89 31.33
C CYS A 22 15.07 -0.96 30.30
N LYS A 23 15.36 -2.16 29.79
CA LYS A 23 16.37 -2.38 28.77
C LYS A 23 16.00 -1.57 27.52
N LYS A 24 16.59 -0.39 27.41
CA LYS A 24 16.39 0.53 26.28
C LYS A 24 17.05 0.02 24.98
N THR A 25 17.71 -1.13 25.02
CA THR A 25 18.44 -1.75 23.90
C THR A 25 17.56 -2.60 23.00
N GLU A 26 16.38 -3.03 23.45
CA GLU A 26 15.52 -3.97 22.70
C GLU A 26 14.79 -3.33 21.49
N TYR A 27 14.88 -2.01 21.31
CA TYR A 27 14.21 -1.31 20.20
C TYR A 27 14.86 -1.56 18.83
N LEU A 28 16.10 -2.06 18.79
CA LEU A 28 16.85 -2.32 17.55
C LEU A 28 17.36 -3.76 17.42
N ASP A 29 17.22 -4.58 18.46
CA ASP A 29 17.68 -5.99 18.49
C ASP A 29 16.56 -7.00 18.11
N SER A 30 15.56 -6.56 17.34
CA SER A 30 14.55 -7.47 16.78
C SER A 30 15.06 -8.07 15.48
N ASP A 31 15.10 -9.40 15.36
CA ASP A 31 15.55 -10.07 14.15
C ASP A 31 14.65 -9.72 12.96
N ASN A 32 15.23 -9.53 11.78
CA ASN A 32 14.46 -9.18 10.58
C ASN A 32 13.43 -10.27 10.21
N ALA A 33 13.72 -11.52 10.58
CA ALA A 33 12.83 -12.66 10.38
C ALA A 33 11.57 -12.62 11.26
N ASP A 34 11.60 -11.91 12.38
CA ASP A 34 10.47 -11.80 13.31
C ASP A 34 9.46 -10.73 12.89
N ARG A 35 9.78 -9.93 11.86
CA ARG A 35 8.90 -8.90 11.33
C ARG A 35 7.91 -9.52 10.34
N PRO A 36 6.58 -9.35 10.56
CA PRO A 36 5.59 -9.78 9.58
C PRO A 36 5.87 -9.15 8.20
N PRO A 37 5.62 -9.86 7.10
CA PRO A 37 5.79 -9.31 5.76
C PRO A 37 4.89 -8.07 5.60
N LEU A 38 5.50 -6.95 5.24
CA LEU A 38 4.77 -5.71 4.98
C LEU A 38 4.08 -5.79 3.62
N SER A 39 2.77 -5.57 3.60
CA SER A 39 1.98 -5.39 2.39
C SER A 39 0.98 -4.24 2.58
N ALA A 40 0.61 -3.58 1.50
CA ALA A 40 -0.59 -2.77 1.47
C ALA A 40 -1.79 -3.67 1.18
N LYS A 41 -2.97 -3.28 1.67
CA LYS A 41 -4.22 -3.97 1.35
C LYS A 41 -4.99 -3.13 0.34
N VAL A 42 -5.46 -3.73 -0.74
CA VAL A 42 -6.22 -3.00 -1.78
C VAL A 42 -7.51 -3.72 -2.12
N LYS A 43 -8.60 -2.96 -2.18
CA LYS A 43 -9.84 -3.38 -2.83
C LYS A 43 -9.82 -2.90 -4.27
N LEU A 44 -10.03 -3.82 -5.21
CA LEU A 44 -9.97 -3.52 -6.63
C LEU A 44 -11.40 -3.32 -7.15
N VAL A 45 -11.66 -2.24 -7.87
CA VAL A 45 -13.00 -1.87 -8.34
C VAL A 45 -12.99 -1.61 -9.84
N ASN A 46 -13.83 -2.34 -10.58
CA ASN A 46 -14.10 -2.05 -11.99
C ASN A 46 -15.31 -1.12 -12.11
N ALA A 47 -15.03 0.19 -12.24
CA ALA A 47 -16.04 1.23 -12.45
C ALA A 47 -15.97 1.82 -13.88
N LEU A 48 -15.44 1.05 -14.83
CA LEU A 48 -15.41 1.44 -16.24
C LEU A 48 -16.82 1.38 -16.83
N SER A 49 -17.12 2.19 -17.84
CA SER A 49 -18.42 2.14 -18.54
C SER A 49 -18.56 0.96 -19.52
N ILE A 50 -17.52 0.13 -19.65
CA ILE A 50 -17.52 -1.06 -20.51
C ILE A 50 -17.97 -2.28 -19.71
N THR A 51 -18.64 -3.23 -20.38
CA THR A 51 -19.09 -4.48 -19.75
C THR A 51 -18.00 -5.54 -19.66
N ALA A 52 -16.87 -5.34 -20.35
CA ALA A 52 -15.76 -6.28 -20.35
C ALA A 52 -15.13 -6.37 -18.94
N PRO A 53 -14.84 -7.59 -18.45
CA PRO A 53 -14.17 -7.77 -17.17
C PRO A 53 -12.69 -7.40 -17.29
N ILE A 54 -12.07 -6.99 -16.18
CA ILE A 54 -10.68 -6.53 -16.16
C ILE A 54 -9.83 -7.27 -15.14
N ASN A 55 -8.52 -7.23 -15.33
CA ASN A 55 -7.53 -7.60 -14.32
C ASN A 55 -6.74 -6.36 -13.90
N PHE A 56 -6.27 -6.36 -12.65
CA PHE A 56 -5.33 -5.39 -12.11
C PHE A 56 -3.98 -6.05 -11.86
N LEU A 57 -2.92 -5.31 -12.16
CA LEU A 57 -1.55 -5.73 -11.96
C LEU A 57 -0.79 -4.66 -11.19
N ASP A 58 0.08 -5.05 -10.26
CA ASP A 58 1.16 -4.20 -9.79
C ASP A 58 2.45 -4.55 -10.55
N PHE A 59 2.98 -3.57 -11.26
CA PHE A 59 4.02 -3.76 -12.26
C PHE A 59 3.62 -4.82 -13.30
N THR A 60 4.04 -6.07 -13.13
CA THR A 60 3.71 -7.21 -14.00
C THR A 60 2.99 -8.33 -13.26
N ARG A 61 2.81 -8.22 -11.94
CA ARG A 61 2.17 -9.25 -11.12
C ARG A 61 0.68 -8.97 -11.05
N GLN A 62 -0.13 -9.94 -11.45
CA GLN A 62 -1.58 -9.86 -11.30
C GLN A 62 -1.97 -9.93 -9.82
N ILE A 63 -2.85 -9.02 -9.39
CA ILE A 63 -3.29 -8.89 -8.00
C ILE A 63 -4.55 -9.71 -7.76
N ASN A 64 -5.54 -9.56 -8.64
CA ASN A 64 -6.81 -10.28 -8.56
C ASN A 64 -6.66 -11.72 -9.07
N THR A 65 -7.32 -12.68 -8.43
CA THR A 65 -7.32 -14.09 -8.86
C THR A 65 -8.37 -14.40 -9.91
N ALA A 66 -9.52 -13.71 -9.85
CA ALA A 66 -10.59 -13.79 -10.83
C ALA A 66 -10.81 -12.43 -11.51
N MET A 67 -11.19 -12.43 -12.78
CA MET A 67 -11.47 -11.19 -13.51
C MET A 67 -12.62 -10.43 -12.85
N ILE A 68 -12.49 -9.11 -12.75
CA ILE A 68 -13.45 -8.25 -12.07
C ILE A 68 -14.44 -7.73 -13.10
N VAL A 69 -15.68 -8.22 -13.02
CA VAL A 69 -16.77 -7.80 -13.90
C VAL A 69 -17.15 -6.33 -13.66
N HIS A 70 -17.84 -5.74 -14.64
CA HIS A 70 -18.33 -4.36 -14.56
C HIS A 70 -19.14 -4.11 -13.28
N ASN A 71 -18.87 -2.97 -12.62
CA ASN A 71 -19.47 -2.54 -11.35
C ASN A 71 -19.32 -3.53 -10.19
N ALA A 72 -18.28 -4.36 -10.21
CA ALA A 72 -17.93 -5.24 -9.10
C ALA A 72 -16.61 -4.84 -8.45
N SER A 73 -16.39 -5.38 -7.25
CA SER A 73 -15.14 -5.23 -6.52
C SER A 73 -14.69 -6.56 -5.92
N THR A 74 -13.40 -6.65 -5.62
CA THR A 74 -12.85 -7.76 -4.83
C THR A 74 -13.04 -7.53 -3.32
N ASP A 75 -12.75 -8.57 -2.54
CA ASP A 75 -12.30 -8.39 -1.15
C ASP A 75 -10.93 -7.69 -1.13
N TYR A 76 -10.45 -7.31 0.05
CA TYR A 76 -9.12 -6.72 0.18
C TYR A 76 -8.04 -7.76 -0.07
N MET A 77 -7.09 -7.41 -0.95
CA MET A 77 -6.00 -8.28 -1.38
C MET A 77 -4.64 -7.62 -1.13
N ASP A 78 -3.60 -8.44 -1.07
CA ASP A 78 -2.24 -7.98 -0.82
C ASP A 78 -1.58 -7.41 -2.07
N THR A 79 -1.06 -6.20 -1.95
CA THR A 79 -0.35 -5.49 -3.02
C THR A 79 0.96 -4.88 -2.51
N GLN A 80 1.81 -4.51 -3.47
CA GLN A 80 3.02 -3.74 -3.20
C GLN A 80 2.68 -2.40 -2.52
N TYR A 81 3.63 -1.86 -1.77
CA TYR A 81 3.49 -0.59 -1.06
C TYR A 81 4.60 0.39 -1.45
N GLY A 82 4.45 1.67 -1.10
CA GLY A 82 5.36 2.74 -1.49
C GLY A 82 5.16 3.17 -2.94
N LYS A 83 6.23 3.22 -3.72
CA LYS A 83 6.15 3.55 -5.15
C LYS A 83 5.68 2.33 -5.94
N VAL A 84 4.47 2.37 -6.48
CA VAL A 84 3.85 1.25 -7.18
C VAL A 84 3.26 1.71 -8.50
N GLN A 85 3.52 0.95 -9.57
CA GLN A 85 2.80 1.10 -10.82
C GLN A 85 1.61 0.14 -10.83
N TYR A 86 0.41 0.65 -11.01
CA TYR A 86 -0.77 -0.15 -11.30
C TYR A 86 -1.10 -0.14 -12.78
N ASN A 87 -1.56 -1.28 -13.27
CA ASN A 87 -2.01 -1.44 -14.65
C ASN A 87 -3.33 -2.20 -14.69
N SER A 88 -4.11 -2.00 -15.75
CA SER A 88 -5.26 -2.84 -16.05
C SER A 88 -5.15 -3.53 -17.40
N THR A 89 -5.66 -4.75 -17.50
CA THR A 89 -5.93 -5.45 -18.77
C THR A 89 -7.41 -5.79 -18.88
N GLU A 90 -7.86 -6.10 -20.09
CA GLU A 90 -9.27 -6.34 -20.39
C GLU A 90 -9.48 -7.72 -21.01
N GLY A 91 -10.37 -8.51 -20.39
CA GLY A 91 -10.61 -9.90 -20.75
C GLY A 91 -9.34 -10.75 -20.64
N SER A 92 -9.13 -11.62 -21.63
CA SER A 92 -7.93 -12.46 -21.77
C SER A 92 -6.74 -11.75 -22.44
N ASN A 93 -6.88 -10.46 -22.78
CA ASN A 93 -5.79 -9.73 -23.42
C ASN A 93 -4.67 -9.42 -22.42
N THR A 94 -3.43 -9.40 -22.91
CA THR A 94 -2.24 -9.06 -22.11
C THR A 94 -1.81 -7.60 -22.26
N SER A 95 -2.37 -6.88 -23.25
CA SER A 95 -2.06 -5.47 -23.46
C SER A 95 -2.68 -4.58 -22.38
N TYR A 96 -1.86 -3.71 -21.78
CA TYR A 96 -2.33 -2.75 -20.78
C TYR A 96 -3.26 -1.71 -21.40
N LYS A 97 -4.41 -1.50 -20.75
CA LYS A 97 -5.39 -0.45 -21.08
C LYS A 97 -5.16 0.83 -20.29
N SER A 98 -4.59 0.70 -19.09
CA SER A 98 -4.17 1.80 -18.23
C SER A 98 -2.85 1.43 -17.54
N SER A 99 -2.03 2.45 -17.25
CA SER A 99 -0.75 2.29 -16.55
C SER A 99 -0.39 3.59 -15.81
N TYR A 100 -0.34 3.52 -14.48
CA TYR A 100 -0.25 4.67 -13.58
C TYR A 100 0.72 4.40 -12.44
N VAL A 101 1.58 5.37 -12.14
CA VAL A 101 2.53 5.28 -11.02
C VAL A 101 2.03 6.12 -9.86
N PHE A 102 1.92 5.50 -8.69
CA PHE A 102 1.60 6.14 -7.42
C PHE A 102 2.84 6.13 -6.53
N GLY A 103 3.04 7.20 -5.73
CA GLY A 103 4.22 7.32 -4.88
C GLY A 103 5.52 7.65 -5.62
N GLY A 104 5.42 8.03 -6.90
CA GLY A 104 6.58 8.29 -7.78
C GLY A 104 6.92 9.77 -7.98
N SER A 105 6.13 10.69 -7.42
CA SER A 105 6.27 12.14 -7.58
C SER A 105 6.03 12.84 -6.25
N ALA A 106 6.62 14.01 -6.01
CA ALA A 106 6.23 14.86 -4.88
C ALA A 106 5.05 15.79 -5.24
N THR A 107 4.76 15.93 -6.54
CA THR A 107 3.72 16.80 -7.06
C THR A 107 2.56 15.97 -7.63
N PHE A 108 1.35 16.44 -7.40
CA PHE A 108 0.16 15.92 -8.05
C PHE A 108 0.19 16.28 -9.53
N VAL A 109 0.21 15.27 -10.40
CA VAL A 109 0.12 15.47 -11.85
C VAL A 109 -1.27 15.09 -12.30
N GLN A 110 -2.06 16.11 -12.65
CA GLN A 110 -3.40 15.90 -13.19
C GLN A 110 -3.31 15.21 -14.56
N GLU A 111 -4.24 14.29 -14.80
CA GLU A 111 -4.41 13.67 -16.10
C GLU A 111 -4.71 14.70 -17.21
N THR A 112 -4.02 14.55 -18.33
CA THR A 112 -4.21 15.36 -19.54
C THR A 112 -4.42 14.47 -20.77
N ASP A 113 -4.72 15.08 -21.92
CA ASP A 113 -4.82 14.35 -23.20
C ASP A 113 -3.48 13.80 -23.70
N LYS A 114 -2.38 14.08 -22.98
CA LYS A 114 -1.01 13.64 -23.29
C LYS A 114 -0.31 12.89 -22.15
N ALA A 115 -0.85 12.90 -20.93
CA ALA A 115 -0.19 12.30 -19.76
C ALA A 115 -1.19 11.64 -18.80
N SER A 116 -0.82 10.48 -18.27
CA SER A 116 -1.54 9.77 -17.21
C SER A 116 -1.42 10.50 -15.86
N PHE A 117 -2.39 10.28 -14.98
CA PHE A 117 -2.35 10.71 -13.57
C PHE A 117 -1.13 10.12 -12.86
N ALA A 118 -0.48 10.93 -12.03
CA ALA A 118 0.53 10.46 -11.08
C ALA A 118 0.26 11.11 -9.73
N GLY A 119 0.00 10.25 -8.73
CA GLY A 119 -0.27 10.67 -7.36
C GLY A 119 1.01 10.69 -6.52
N PRO A 120 1.16 11.66 -5.61
CA PRO A 120 2.37 11.76 -4.80
C PRO A 120 2.48 10.66 -3.76
N ASN A 121 1.34 10.09 -3.34
CA ASN A 121 1.28 9.00 -2.39
C ASN A 121 0.99 7.70 -3.14
N GLY A 122 1.72 6.65 -2.79
CA GLY A 122 1.35 5.29 -3.16
C GLY A 122 0.79 4.51 -1.97
N PRO A 123 0.50 3.22 -2.16
CA PRO A 123 -0.13 2.41 -1.12
C PRO A 123 0.75 2.36 0.13
N ILE A 124 0.15 2.61 1.29
CA ILE A 124 0.82 2.57 2.59
C ILE A 124 0.71 1.16 3.16
N ALA A 125 1.83 0.60 3.63
CA ALA A 125 1.87 -0.72 4.27
C ALA A 125 0.94 -0.76 5.50
N SER A 126 0.25 -1.88 5.69
CA SER A 126 -0.73 -2.10 6.77
C SER A 126 -2.00 -1.24 6.71
N TYR A 127 -2.17 -0.44 5.65
CA TYR A 127 -3.40 0.32 5.41
C TYR A 127 -4.23 -0.28 4.27
N TYR A 128 -5.53 0.01 4.34
CA TYR A 128 -6.53 -0.40 3.37
C TYR A 128 -6.78 0.73 2.37
N HIS A 129 -6.56 0.44 1.10
CA HIS A 129 -6.73 1.36 -0.04
C HIS A 129 -7.79 0.82 -1.00
N THR A 130 -8.33 1.66 -1.87
CA THR A 130 -9.26 1.22 -2.91
C THR A 130 -8.79 1.72 -4.26
N LEU A 131 -8.43 0.80 -5.15
CA LEU A 131 -8.01 1.11 -6.50
C LEU A 131 -9.18 0.97 -7.46
N PHE A 132 -9.55 2.08 -8.09
CA PHE A 132 -10.61 2.15 -9.08
C PHE A 132 -10.03 2.20 -10.49
N ALA A 133 -10.57 1.38 -11.38
CA ALA A 133 -10.51 1.61 -12.82
C ALA A 133 -11.75 2.42 -13.23
N VAL A 134 -11.55 3.59 -13.81
CA VAL A 134 -12.61 4.52 -14.21
C VAL A 134 -12.40 5.01 -15.64
N ALA A 135 -13.46 5.44 -16.33
CA ALA A 135 -13.30 6.06 -17.64
C ALA A 135 -12.55 7.39 -17.52
N LYS A 136 -11.61 7.66 -18.43
CA LYS A 136 -10.95 8.96 -18.49
C LYS A 136 -11.93 10.05 -18.87
N ARG A 137 -11.86 11.16 -18.15
CA ARG A 137 -12.56 12.39 -18.56
C ARG A 137 -11.93 13.03 -19.80
N ARG A 138 -10.61 12.86 -19.98
CA ARG A 138 -9.85 13.37 -21.13
C ARG A 138 -9.06 12.22 -21.78
N PRO A 139 -9.66 11.50 -22.73
CA PRO A 139 -8.97 10.43 -23.45
C PRO A 139 -7.69 10.93 -24.11
N SER A 140 -6.66 10.08 -24.17
CA SER A 140 -5.39 10.46 -24.78
C SER A 140 -5.56 10.64 -26.29
N LYS A 141 -5.05 11.75 -26.83
CA LYS A 141 -4.97 11.96 -28.29
C LYS A 141 -3.76 11.25 -28.91
N LEU A 142 -2.76 10.94 -28.10
CA LEU A 142 -1.54 10.24 -28.53
C LEU A 142 -1.73 8.72 -28.55
N ASN A 143 -2.56 8.19 -27.65
CA ASN A 143 -2.94 6.79 -27.62
C ASN A 143 -4.45 6.65 -27.43
N PRO A 144 -5.22 6.60 -28.53
CA PRO A 144 -6.68 6.49 -28.47
C PRO A 144 -7.20 5.25 -27.74
N GLY A 145 -6.37 4.21 -27.58
CA GLY A 145 -6.71 3.01 -26.81
C GLY A 145 -6.63 3.18 -25.30
N ASN A 146 -5.98 4.25 -24.81
CA ASN A 146 -5.85 4.58 -23.40
C ASN A 146 -7.06 5.41 -22.94
N ARG A 147 -8.19 4.71 -22.77
CA ARG A 147 -9.49 5.27 -22.39
C ARG A 147 -9.78 5.22 -20.89
N ASP A 148 -8.95 4.48 -20.15
CA ASP A 148 -9.18 4.13 -18.75
C ASP A 148 -8.15 4.84 -17.84
N SER A 149 -8.60 5.28 -16.68
CA SER A 149 -7.79 5.91 -15.64
C SER A 149 -7.77 5.03 -14.40
N LEU A 150 -6.71 5.16 -13.60
CA LEU A 150 -6.59 4.51 -12.30
C LEU A 150 -6.56 5.55 -11.20
N VAL A 151 -7.36 5.32 -10.15
CA VAL A 151 -7.43 6.17 -8.96
C VAL A 151 -7.24 5.29 -7.73
N LEU A 152 -6.22 5.60 -6.94
CA LEU A 152 -5.89 4.92 -5.69
C LEU A 152 -6.39 5.73 -4.48
#